data_AF-A0A653HJM4-F1
#
_entry.id   AF-A0A653HJM4-F1
#
_cell.length_a   1.000
_cell.length_b   1.000
_cell.length_c   1.000
_cell.angle_alpha   90.00
_cell.angle_beta   90.00
_cell.angle_gamma   90.00
#
_symmetry.space_group_name_H-M   'P 1'
#
loop_
_entity.id
_entity.type
_entity.pdbx_description
1 polymer ?
#
loop_
_entity_poly.entity_id
_entity_poly.type
_entity_poly.pdbx_seq_one_letter_code
_entity_poly.pdbx_strand_id
1 'polypeptide(L)'
;MINYDSILINDSYVSEMTIDDVKKLKPYWNMQIANYKEGAKEPVYTLLQMAIIMNKKKIVGYLLARRGLDINVLSRNNQTALMIACEKKVPLDWIEAILKKGGDLGINMKDDYNETALDKCIFNSKAYRLLLKYGAIETNAMRLQETENQQYNGIDSLWLNMCGCGSRCK
;
A
#
# COMPACT_ATOMS: atom_id res chain seq x y z
N MET A 1 30.87 9.31 3.99
CA MET A 1 29.81 9.68 3.02
C MET A 1 29.67 8.53 2.04
N ILE A 2 28.52 7.86 1.99
CA ILE A 2 28.27 6.79 1.00
C ILE A 2 28.12 7.48 -0.36
N ASN A 3 28.92 7.09 -1.35
CA ASN A 3 28.85 7.66 -2.70
C ASN A 3 27.67 7.04 -3.46
N TYR A 4 26.49 7.66 -3.34
CA TYR A 4 25.24 7.17 -3.94
C TYR A 4 25.28 7.15 -5.48
N ASP A 5 26.12 7.97 -6.13
CA ASP A 5 26.25 7.99 -7.60
C ASP A 5 26.78 6.66 -8.17
N SER A 6 27.49 5.88 -7.34
CA SER A 6 28.03 4.56 -7.74
C SER A 6 27.09 3.38 -7.47
N ILE A 7 26.00 3.58 -6.72
CA ILE A 7 25.09 2.52 -6.24
C ILE A 7 23.63 2.80 -6.65
N LEU A 8 23.36 3.91 -7.32
CA LEU A 8 22.03 4.24 -7.81
C LEU A 8 21.56 3.18 -8.81
N ILE A 9 20.44 2.54 -8.50
CA ILE A 9 19.79 1.56 -9.35
C ILE A 9 18.60 2.22 -10.06
N ASN A 10 18.62 2.23 -11.39
CA ASN A 10 17.47 2.66 -12.19
C ASN A 10 16.53 1.49 -12.50
N ASP A 11 15.37 1.82 -13.07
CA ASP A 11 14.38 0.86 -13.55
C ASP A 11 14.96 -0.09 -14.60
N SER A 12 15.79 0.42 -15.51
CA SER A 12 16.45 -0.38 -16.55
C SER A 12 17.32 -1.49 -15.95
N TYR A 13 18.11 -1.18 -14.91
CA TYR A 13 18.97 -2.15 -14.23
C TYR A 13 18.17 -3.23 -13.48
N VAL A 14 17.12 -2.84 -12.75
CA VAL A 14 16.21 -3.82 -12.10
C VAL A 14 15.46 -4.66 -13.14
N SER A 15 15.26 -4.13 -14.36
CA SER A 15 14.61 -4.86 -15.43
C SER A 15 15.42 -6.09 -15.88
N GLU A 16 16.74 -5.95 -15.95
CA GLU A 16 17.69 -6.98 -16.40
C GLU A 16 18.30 -7.79 -15.25
N MET A 17 18.09 -7.34 -14.01
CA MET A 17 18.70 -7.90 -12.81
C MET A 17 18.43 -9.40 -12.62
N THR A 18 19.50 -10.15 -12.37
CA THR A 18 19.44 -11.57 -12.02
C THR A 18 19.46 -11.79 -10.49
N ILE A 19 19.13 -13.01 -10.04
CA ILE A 19 19.17 -13.36 -8.61
C ILE A 19 20.58 -13.22 -8.04
N ASP A 20 21.62 -13.45 -8.85
CA ASP A 20 23.01 -13.32 -8.40
C ASP A 20 23.41 -11.88 -8.17
N ASP A 21 22.86 -10.93 -8.92
CA ASP A 21 23.07 -9.51 -8.68
C ASP A 21 22.34 -9.06 -7.41
N VAL A 22 21.13 -9.56 -7.16
CA VAL A 22 20.41 -9.35 -5.89
C VAL A 22 21.23 -9.85 -4.69
N LYS A 23 21.98 -10.95 -4.83
CA LYS A 23 22.89 -11.45 -3.78
C LYS A 23 24.04 -10.49 -3.52
N LYS A 24 24.65 -9.93 -4.56
CA LYS A 24 25.74 -8.94 -4.41
C LYS A 24 25.26 -7.69 -3.68
N LEU A 25 24.01 -7.30 -3.90
CA LEU A 25 23.36 -6.14 -3.28
C LEU A 25 22.89 -6.36 -1.84
N LYS A 26 23.20 -7.51 -1.22
CA LYS A 26 22.80 -7.84 0.16
C LYS A 26 23.09 -6.73 1.20
N PRO A 27 24.25 -6.03 1.17
CA PRO A 27 24.51 -4.94 2.12
C PRO A 27 23.56 -3.75 1.97
N TYR A 28 22.93 -3.59 0.80
CA TYR A 28 22.12 -2.44 0.43
C TYR A 28 20.61 -2.72 0.40
N TRP A 29 20.16 -3.92 0.78
CA TRP A 29 18.74 -4.29 0.76
C TRP A 29 17.85 -3.34 1.58
N ASN A 30 18.39 -2.81 2.68
CA ASN A 30 17.66 -1.92 3.60
C ASN A 30 17.95 -0.43 3.33
N MET A 31 18.65 -0.13 2.24
CA MET A 31 19.00 1.24 1.85
C MET A 31 18.08 1.71 0.72
N GLN A 32 17.76 2.99 0.71
CA GLN A 32 17.15 3.64 -0.44
C GLN A 32 18.24 3.77 -1.50
N ILE A 33 18.16 2.94 -2.54
CA ILE A 33 19.16 2.90 -3.64
C ILE A 33 18.52 3.01 -5.02
N ALA A 34 17.19 2.93 -5.12
CA ALA A 34 16.50 2.82 -6.41
C ALA A 34 15.67 4.07 -6.76
N ASN A 35 15.58 4.36 -8.06
CA ASN A 35 14.77 5.44 -8.62
C ASN A 35 14.01 4.97 -9.88
N TYR A 36 12.81 5.54 -10.10
CA TYR A 36 11.89 5.22 -11.18
C TYR A 36 11.93 6.24 -12.35
N LYS A 37 12.58 7.40 -12.21
CA LYS A 37 12.66 8.41 -13.28
C LYS A 37 14.08 8.94 -13.51
N GLU A 38 14.49 8.97 -14.79
CA GLU A 38 15.63 9.79 -15.24
C GLU A 38 15.36 11.27 -14.87
N GLY A 39 16.23 11.84 -14.04
CA GLY A 39 16.15 13.25 -13.62
C GLY A 39 15.89 13.48 -12.12
N ALA A 40 15.52 12.46 -11.35
CA ALA A 40 15.50 12.56 -9.89
C ALA A 40 16.91 12.33 -9.32
N LYS A 41 17.42 13.31 -8.55
CA LYS A 41 18.80 13.34 -8.04
C LYS A 41 19.09 12.40 -6.87
N GLU A 42 18.06 11.80 -6.28
CA GLU A 42 18.21 11.00 -5.05
C GLU A 42 17.40 9.71 -5.13
N PRO A 43 17.90 8.60 -4.55
CA PRO A 43 17.17 7.35 -4.48
C PRO A 43 15.91 7.50 -3.63
N VAL A 44 14.80 6.94 -4.10
CA VAL A 44 13.49 7.06 -3.43
C VAL A 44 13.08 5.74 -2.80
N TYR A 45 13.42 4.62 -3.44
CA TYR A 45 12.90 3.30 -3.12
C TYR A 45 14.00 2.34 -2.65
N THR A 46 13.62 1.38 -1.82
CA THR A 46 14.44 0.20 -1.55
C THR A 46 14.38 -0.80 -2.71
N LEU A 47 15.31 -1.75 -2.72
CA LEU A 47 15.34 -2.81 -3.73
C LEU A 47 14.03 -3.61 -3.77
N LEU A 48 13.44 -3.91 -2.60
CA LEU A 48 12.16 -4.62 -2.52
C LEU A 48 11.03 -3.78 -3.14
N GLN A 49 10.93 -2.50 -2.77
CA GLN A 49 9.89 -1.61 -3.26
C GLN A 49 9.95 -1.46 -4.78
N MET A 50 11.16 -1.30 -5.34
CA MET A 50 11.36 -1.23 -6.78
C MET A 50 10.95 -2.53 -7.48
N ALA A 51 11.33 -3.70 -6.91
CA ALA A 51 10.93 -4.99 -7.45
C ALA A 51 9.40 -5.19 -7.43
N ILE A 52 8.70 -4.65 -6.44
CA ILE A 52 7.23 -4.64 -6.37
C ILE A 52 6.64 -3.76 -7.49
N ILE A 53 7.16 -2.53 -7.65
CA ILE A 53 6.71 -1.59 -8.69
C ILE A 53 6.88 -2.19 -10.09
N MET A 54 8.00 -2.87 -10.33
CA MET A 54 8.32 -3.51 -11.60
C MET A 54 7.70 -4.89 -11.79
N ASN A 55 6.89 -5.35 -10.83
CA ASN A 55 6.24 -6.66 -10.84
C ASN A 55 7.22 -7.84 -11.03
N LYS A 56 8.42 -7.75 -10.45
CA LYS A 56 9.49 -8.76 -10.59
C LYS A 56 9.31 -9.91 -9.60
N LYS A 57 8.37 -10.82 -9.90
CA LYS A 57 7.97 -11.92 -9.00
C LYS A 57 9.14 -12.74 -8.43
N LYS A 58 10.11 -13.09 -9.28
CA LYS A 58 11.29 -13.87 -8.87
C LYS A 58 12.15 -13.13 -7.85
N ILE A 59 12.35 -11.83 -8.04
CA ILE A 59 13.15 -10.98 -7.15
C ILE A 59 12.42 -10.74 -5.83
N VAL A 60 11.12 -10.40 -5.89
CA VAL A 60 10.29 -10.20 -4.70
C VAL A 60 10.26 -11.47 -3.84
N GLY A 61 9.97 -12.63 -4.45
CA GLY A 61 9.97 -13.90 -3.74
C GLY A 61 11.33 -14.25 -3.14
N TYR A 62 12.42 -13.97 -3.85
CA TYR A 62 13.77 -14.18 -3.33
C TYR A 62 14.09 -13.28 -2.13
N LEU A 63 13.80 -11.98 -2.21
CA LEU A 63 14.04 -11.02 -1.14
C LEU A 63 13.21 -11.36 0.11
N LEU A 64 11.91 -11.60 -0.06
CA LEU A 64 11.00 -11.96 1.03
C LEU A 64 11.36 -13.30 1.68
N ALA A 65 12.01 -14.23 0.97
CA ALA A 65 12.46 -15.50 1.55
C ALA A 65 13.73 -15.34 2.41
N ARG A 66 14.50 -14.25 2.26
CA ARG A 66 15.81 -14.09 2.91
C ARG A 66 15.70 -13.45 4.29
N ARG A 67 16.68 -13.74 5.15
CA ARG A 67 16.84 -13.11 6.48
C ARG A 67 17.70 -11.85 6.34
N GLY A 68 17.39 -10.82 7.12
CA GLY A 68 18.11 -9.54 7.14
C GLY A 68 17.51 -8.45 6.26
N LEU A 69 16.45 -8.74 5.51
CA LEU A 69 15.63 -7.73 4.85
C LEU A 69 14.71 -7.08 5.87
N ASP A 70 14.81 -5.76 6.01
CA ASP A 70 13.88 -4.93 6.75
C ASP A 70 12.77 -4.46 5.81
N ILE A 71 11.54 -4.84 6.12
CA ILE A 71 10.35 -4.55 5.30
C ILE A 71 9.73 -3.20 5.68
N ASN A 72 10.05 -2.69 6.86
CA ASN A 72 9.49 -1.45 7.39
C ASN A 72 10.28 -0.21 6.95
N VAL A 73 11.31 -0.39 6.11
CA VAL A 73 12.05 0.72 5.53
C VAL A 73 11.11 1.58 4.68
N LEU A 74 11.06 2.85 5.04
CA LEU A 74 10.25 3.85 4.35
C LEU A 74 10.92 4.29 3.06
N SER A 75 10.10 4.53 2.03
CA SER A 75 10.53 5.30 0.85
C SER A 75 10.73 6.77 1.24
N ARG A 76 11.28 7.57 0.32
CA ARG A 76 11.40 9.02 0.52
C ARG A 76 10.05 9.72 0.77
N ASN A 77 8.96 9.15 0.28
CA ASN A 77 7.60 9.67 0.49
C ASN A 77 6.94 9.12 1.77
N ASN A 78 7.75 8.59 2.69
CA ASN A 78 7.31 7.87 3.89
C ASN A 78 6.40 6.66 3.59
N GLN A 79 6.52 6.05 2.42
CA GLN A 79 5.70 4.89 2.05
C GLN A 79 6.37 3.57 2.46
N THR A 80 5.58 2.66 3.02
CA THR A 80 6.01 1.28 3.29
C THR A 80 5.92 0.41 2.05
N ALA A 81 6.63 -0.73 2.05
CA ALA A 81 6.48 -1.73 0.99
C ALA A 81 5.03 -2.22 0.83
N LEU A 82 4.26 -2.24 1.93
CA LEU A 82 2.85 -2.63 1.96
C LEU A 82 1.93 -1.61 1.26
N MET A 83 2.15 -0.32 1.48
CA MET A 83 1.43 0.76 0.77
C MET A 83 1.63 0.66 -0.74
N ILE A 84 2.89 0.51 -1.17
CA ILE A 84 3.26 0.39 -2.58
C ILE A 84 2.64 -0.87 -3.20
N ALA A 85 2.64 -1.99 -2.46
CA ALA A 85 1.98 -3.22 -2.89
C ALA A 85 0.47 -3.01 -3.14
N CYS A 86 -0.22 -2.29 -2.26
CA CYS A 86 -1.63 -1.97 -2.45
C CYS A 86 -1.89 -1.02 -3.61
N GLU A 87 -1.09 0.05 -3.73
CA GLU A 87 -1.20 1.02 -4.84
C GLU A 87 -1.01 0.34 -6.21
N LYS A 88 -0.02 -0.55 -6.32
CA LYS A 88 0.29 -1.29 -7.56
C LYS A 88 -0.60 -2.49 -7.81
N LYS A 89 -1.58 -2.77 -6.93
CA LYS A 89 -2.56 -3.88 -7.06
C LYS A 89 -1.86 -5.23 -7.27
N VAL A 90 -0.81 -5.48 -6.49
CA VAL A 90 0.00 -6.70 -6.62
C VAL A 90 -0.76 -7.94 -6.12
N PRO A 91 -0.31 -9.16 -6.45
CA PRO A 91 -0.94 -10.38 -5.99
C PRO A 91 -1.00 -10.46 -4.46
N LEU A 92 -2.09 -11.05 -3.94
CA LEU A 92 -2.30 -11.29 -2.51
C LEU A 92 -1.13 -12.02 -1.85
N ASP A 93 -0.53 -12.98 -2.55
CA ASP A 93 0.59 -13.76 -2.04
C ASP A 93 1.76 -12.88 -1.58
N TRP A 94 1.96 -11.72 -2.22
CA TRP A 94 3.03 -10.78 -1.86
C TRP A 94 2.68 -10.00 -0.62
N ILE A 95 1.43 -9.53 -0.54
CA ILE A 95 0.91 -8.81 0.63
C ILE A 95 0.97 -9.73 1.85
N GLU A 96 0.56 -10.99 1.71
CA GLU A 96 0.69 -12.00 2.76
C GLU A 96 2.14 -12.25 3.16
N ALA A 97 3.05 -12.38 2.19
CA ALA A 97 4.46 -12.62 2.47
C ALA A 97 5.13 -11.43 3.19
N ILE A 98 4.76 -10.20 2.81
CA ILE A 98 5.19 -8.95 3.46
C ILE A 98 4.68 -8.91 4.91
N LEU A 99 3.40 -9.19 5.14
CA LEU A 99 2.79 -9.18 6.47
C LEU A 99 3.39 -10.27 7.38
N LYS A 100 3.53 -11.51 6.88
CA LYS A 100 4.15 -12.62 7.61
C LYS A 100 5.60 -12.35 8.04
N LYS A 101 6.28 -11.44 7.36
CA LYS A 101 7.67 -11.07 7.64
C LYS A 101 7.83 -9.92 8.63
N GLY A 102 6.74 -9.33 9.12
CA GLY A 102 6.79 -8.20 10.07
C GLY A 102 6.36 -6.86 9.48
N GLY A 103 5.72 -6.85 8.30
CA GLY A 103 5.14 -5.64 7.72
C GLY A 103 3.86 -5.16 8.41
N ASP A 104 3.33 -5.94 9.37
CA ASP A 104 2.22 -5.58 10.25
C ASP A 104 2.58 -4.42 11.20
N LEU A 105 3.85 -4.31 11.62
CA LEU A 105 4.33 -3.21 12.46
C LEU A 105 4.12 -1.82 11.82
N GLY A 106 4.21 -1.76 10.48
CA GLY A 106 4.05 -0.55 9.70
C GLY A 106 2.66 -0.35 9.10
N ILE A 107 1.68 -1.18 9.44
CA ILE A 107 0.38 -1.24 8.74
C ILE A 107 -0.43 0.06 8.84
N ASN A 108 -0.32 0.74 9.99
CA ASN A 108 -1.00 2.00 10.31
C ASN A 108 -0.10 3.23 10.15
N MET A 109 1.11 3.06 9.61
CA MET A 109 1.91 4.22 9.24
C MET A 109 1.19 5.03 8.16
N LYS A 110 1.45 6.33 8.15
CA LYS A 110 0.92 7.26 7.17
C LYS A 110 2.05 7.73 6.28
N ASP A 111 1.78 7.80 4.99
CA ASP A 111 2.68 8.45 4.04
C ASP A 111 2.57 9.98 4.12
N ASP A 112 3.34 10.69 3.28
CA ASP A 112 3.29 12.16 3.21
C ASP A 112 1.91 12.72 2.82
N TYR A 113 1.03 11.90 2.27
CA TYR A 113 -0.35 12.25 1.93
C TYR A 113 -1.34 11.96 3.08
N ASN A 114 -0.84 11.56 4.25
CA ASN A 114 -1.64 11.06 5.38
C ASN A 114 -2.44 9.79 5.08
N GLU A 115 -2.09 9.05 4.03
CA GLU A 115 -2.78 7.83 3.63
C GLU A 115 -2.11 6.60 4.26
N THR A 116 -2.91 5.67 4.75
CA THR A 116 -2.44 4.38 5.26
C THR A 116 -2.36 3.34 4.15
N ALA A 117 -1.77 2.17 4.45
CA ALA A 117 -1.80 1.04 3.52
C ALA A 117 -3.23 0.69 3.11
N LEU A 118 -4.18 0.74 4.04
CA LEU A 118 -5.60 0.42 3.81
C LEU A 118 -6.27 1.41 2.85
N ASP A 119 -5.91 2.69 2.91
CA ASP A 119 -6.45 3.75 2.04
C ASP A 119 -6.02 3.57 0.59
N LYS A 120 -4.77 3.14 0.37
CA LYS A 120 -4.22 2.85 -0.97
C LYS A 120 -4.85 1.61 -1.62
N CYS A 121 -5.43 0.71 -0.84
CA CYS A 121 -6.07 -0.49 -1.39
C CYS A 121 -7.47 -0.19 -1.91
N ILE A 122 -7.92 -0.99 -2.88
CA ILE A 122 -9.31 -0.95 -3.36
C ILE A 122 -10.25 -1.37 -2.22
N PHE A 123 -11.29 -0.56 -1.98
CA PHE A 123 -12.31 -0.84 -0.97
C PHE A 123 -12.92 -2.23 -1.16
N ASN A 124 -13.08 -2.98 -0.05
CA ASN A 124 -13.63 -4.33 -0.02
C ASN A 124 -12.89 -5.38 -0.88
N SER A 125 -11.68 -5.06 -1.35
CA SER A 125 -10.83 -6.05 -2.02
C SER A 125 -10.35 -7.12 -1.02
N LYS A 126 -9.91 -8.27 -1.55
CA LYS A 126 -9.29 -9.32 -0.73
C LYS A 126 -8.09 -8.80 0.06
N ALA A 127 -7.28 -7.91 -0.54
CA ALA A 127 -6.13 -7.27 0.12
C ALA A 127 -6.58 -6.39 1.29
N TYR A 128 -7.62 -5.58 1.08
CA TYR A 128 -8.21 -4.73 2.11
C TYR A 128 -8.74 -5.55 3.31
N ARG A 129 -9.50 -6.63 3.06
CA ARG A 129 -9.98 -7.54 4.11
C ARG A 129 -8.83 -8.21 4.87
N LEU A 130 -7.75 -8.54 4.16
CA LEU A 130 -6.58 -9.16 4.76
C LEU A 130 -5.87 -8.18 5.69
N LEU A 131 -5.68 -6.93 5.28
CA LEU A 131 -5.10 -5.88 6.13
C LEU A 131 -5.92 -5.64 7.41
N LEU A 132 -7.25 -5.59 7.31
CA LEU A 132 -8.13 -5.50 8.47
C LEU A 132 -7.93 -6.67 9.44
N LYS A 133 -7.77 -7.90 8.92
CA LYS A 133 -7.49 -9.09 9.73
C LYS A 133 -6.17 -8.99 10.51
N TYR A 134 -5.18 -8.29 9.97
CA TYR A 134 -3.89 -8.04 10.62
C TYR A 134 -3.89 -6.80 11.53
N GLY A 135 -5.02 -6.10 11.70
CA GLY A 135 -5.13 -4.96 12.62
C GLY A 135 -4.95 -3.58 11.97
N ALA A 136 -5.16 -3.46 10.65
CA ALA A 136 -5.25 -2.15 10.01
C ALA A 136 -6.45 -1.36 10.56
N ILE A 137 -6.20 -0.11 10.96
CA ILE A 137 -7.22 0.80 11.46
C ILE A 137 -7.77 1.59 10.27
N GLU A 138 -9.09 1.58 10.11
CA GLU A 138 -9.75 2.46 9.15
C GLU A 138 -9.80 3.88 9.74
N THR A 139 -8.81 4.71 9.40
CA THR A 139 -8.70 6.08 9.94
C THR A 139 -9.52 7.10 9.16
N ASN A 140 -9.94 6.78 7.93
CA ASN A 140 -10.63 7.73 7.08
C ASN A 140 -12.15 7.71 7.32
N ALA A 141 -12.59 8.62 8.18
CA ALA A 141 -14.01 8.97 8.39
C ALA A 141 -14.74 9.43 7.10
N MET A 142 -14.02 9.78 6.03
CA MET A 142 -14.64 10.18 4.76
C MET A 142 -15.32 9.04 4.00
N ARG A 143 -14.98 7.77 4.27
CA ARG A 143 -15.69 6.61 3.67
C ARG A 143 -17.04 6.31 4.34
N LEU A 144 -17.24 6.75 5.58
CA LEU A 144 -18.51 6.57 6.29
C LEU A 144 -19.66 7.39 5.65
N GLN A 145 -19.35 8.49 4.95
CA GLN A 145 -20.36 9.30 4.26
C GLN A 145 -20.89 8.64 2.98
N GLU A 146 -20.11 7.79 2.29
CA GLU A 146 -20.60 7.07 1.12
C GLU A 146 -21.58 5.95 1.49
N THR A 147 -21.38 5.30 2.65
CA THR A 147 -22.32 4.30 3.17
C THR A 147 -23.63 4.91 3.66
N GLU A 148 -23.61 6.13 4.21
CA GLU A 148 -24.82 6.82 4.66
C GLU A 148 -25.62 7.41 3.47
N ASN A 149 -24.95 7.92 2.43
CA ASN A 149 -25.60 8.49 1.25
C ASN A 149 -26.27 7.45 0.33
N GLN A 150 -25.90 6.17 0.40
CA GLN A 150 -26.60 5.11 -0.34
C GLN A 150 -27.86 4.60 0.37
N GLN A 151 -28.01 4.86 1.68
CA GLN A 151 -29.19 4.44 2.45
C GLN A 151 -30.32 5.49 2.41
N TYR A 152 -30.00 6.75 2.10
CA TYR A 152 -30.96 7.86 2.03
C TYR A 152 -31.68 8.01 0.67
N ASN A 153 -31.20 7.40 -0.41
CA ASN A 153 -31.86 7.48 -1.73
C ASN A 153 -32.98 6.43 -1.94
N GLY A 154 -33.34 5.67 -0.89
CA GLY A 154 -34.31 4.57 -0.96
C GLY A 154 -35.54 4.69 -0.06
N ILE A 155 -35.68 5.75 0.76
CA ILE A 155 -36.77 5.88 1.75
C ILE A 155 -37.70 7.08 1.53
N ASP A 156 -37.39 7.99 0.60
CA ASP A 156 -38.22 9.19 0.34
C ASP A 156 -39.45 8.95 -0.56
N SER A 157 -39.84 7.69 -0.80
CA SER A 157 -41.10 7.37 -1.52
C SER A 157 -42.18 6.72 -0.65
N LEU A 158 -41.99 6.59 0.67
CA LEU A 158 -42.98 5.94 1.56
C LEU A 158 -43.55 6.83 2.68
N TRP A 159 -43.16 8.10 2.78
CA TRP A 159 -43.71 9.05 3.77
C TRP A 159 -44.77 10.03 3.21
N LEU A 160 -45.51 9.65 2.16
CA LEU A 160 -46.67 10.41 1.68
C LEU A 160 -48.00 9.65 1.76
N ASN A 161 -48.06 8.55 2.51
CA ASN A 161 -49.33 7.88 2.79
C ASN A 161 -49.29 7.23 4.18
N MET A 162 -49.54 8.02 5.22
CA MET A 162 -50.40 7.66 6.35
C MET A 162 -50.41 8.77 7.41
N CYS A 163 -51.61 9.10 7.89
CA CYS A 163 -52.00 10.05 8.95
C CYS A 163 -52.10 11.54 8.52
N GLY A 164 -53.22 12.24 8.67
CA GLY A 164 -54.38 11.96 9.53
C GLY A 164 -55.65 12.72 9.15
N CYS A 165 -56.75 12.16 9.66
CA CYS A 165 -58.12 12.63 9.55
C CYS A 165 -58.27 14.14 9.77
N GLY A 166 -58.89 14.81 8.80
CA GLY A 166 -59.52 16.13 9.00
C GLY A 166 -60.79 16.00 9.84
N SER A 167 -60.65 15.81 11.15
CA SER A 167 -61.72 16.07 12.10
C SER A 167 -61.64 17.53 12.52
N ARG A 168 -62.54 18.35 11.96
CA ARG A 168 -62.74 19.75 12.33
C ARG A 168 -63.27 19.80 13.77
N CYS A 169 -62.43 20.19 14.72
CA CYS A 169 -62.85 20.60 16.05
C CYS A 169 -63.64 21.93 15.98
N LYS A 170 -64.63 22.01 16.89
CA LYS A 170 -65.65 23.07 17.15
C LYS A 170 -65.48 24.43 16.47
#